data_AF-A0A0D5ZEV5-F1
#
_entry.id   AF-A0A0D5ZEV5-F1
#
_cell.length_a   1.000
_cell.length_b   1.000
_cell.length_c   1.000
_cell.angle_alpha   90.00
_cell.angle_beta   90.00
_cell.angle_gamma   90.00
#
_symmetry.space_group_name_H-M   'P 1'
#
loop_
_entity.id
_entity.type
_entity.pdbx_description
1 polymer ?
#
loop_
_entity_poly.entity_id
_entity_poly.type
_entity_poly.pdbx_seq_one_letter_code
_entity_poly.pdbx_strand_id
1 'polypeptide(L)'
;MKIKDIIRGPLGLAITMVMICGFIFPVVVTGVGQGAFNYEANGSLATLSNTTVGSYLVGQSTDSPYLFHIRADSASGIDPDITVANASMQAHRIHNETGISMAYFNRQINNDTKFTMFFFGTGYVNALTLNLHLIRHYHKSISQYGRMYRNVTAS
;
A
#
# COMPACT_ATOMS: atom_id res chain seq x y z
N MET A 1 -17.63 56.41 5.13
CA MET A 1 -16.67 55.38 4.66
C MET A 1 -17.22 54.77 3.38
N LYS A 2 -16.43 54.64 2.30
CA LYS A 2 -16.94 54.10 1.02
C LYS A 2 -16.83 52.56 1.04
N ILE A 3 -17.83 51.84 0.55
CA ILE A 3 -17.90 50.36 0.53
C ILE A 3 -16.65 49.71 -0.08
N LYS A 4 -16.07 50.34 -1.11
CA LYS A 4 -14.82 49.90 -1.73
C LYS A 4 -13.64 49.81 -0.76
N ASP A 5 -13.58 50.66 0.27
CA ASP A 5 -12.47 50.68 1.23
C ASP A 5 -12.61 49.55 2.26
N ILE A 6 -13.84 49.06 2.47
CA ILE A 6 -14.16 47.92 3.34
C ILE A 6 -13.81 46.58 2.67
N ILE A 7 -13.99 46.47 1.34
CA ILE A 7 -13.82 45.21 0.61
C ILE A 7 -12.37 44.97 0.16
N ARG A 8 -11.59 46.02 -0.11
CA ARG A 8 -10.23 45.91 -0.67
C ARG A 8 -9.25 45.12 0.21
N GLY A 9 -9.26 45.33 1.52
CA GLY A 9 -8.38 44.64 2.46
C GLY A 9 -8.65 43.13 2.54
N PRO A 10 -9.89 42.72 2.89
CA PRO A 10 -10.27 41.31 2.95
C PRO A 10 -10.11 40.57 1.62
N LEU A 11 -10.45 41.20 0.49
CA LEU A 11 -10.32 40.59 -0.83
C LEU A 11 -8.85 40.37 -1.21
N GLY A 12 -7.98 41.35 -0.93
CA GLY A 12 -6.54 41.21 -1.13
C GLY A 12 -5.95 40.06 -0.33
N LEU A 13 -6.29 39.98 0.96
CA LEU A 13 -5.87 38.87 1.83
C LEU A 13 -6.35 37.52 1.31
N ALA A 14 -7.61 37.43 0.89
CA ALA A 14 -8.18 36.20 0.34
C ALA A 14 -7.43 35.73 -0.91
N ILE A 15 -7.15 36.64 -1.85
CA ILE A 15 -6.38 36.33 -3.07
C ILE A 15 -4.96 35.89 -2.71
N THR A 16 -4.30 36.60 -1.79
CA THR A 16 -2.96 36.23 -1.33
C THR A 16 -2.95 34.83 -0.72
N MET A 17 -3.93 34.50 0.14
CA MET A 17 -4.04 33.16 0.72
C MET A 17 -4.32 32.09 -0.33
N VAL A 18 -5.19 32.35 -1.31
CA VAL A 18 -5.44 31.41 -2.41
C VAL A 18 -4.18 31.17 -3.24
N MET A 19 -3.40 32.22 -3.54
CA MET A 19 -2.15 32.06 -4.28
C MET A 19 -1.11 31.29 -3.50
N ILE A 20 -0.94 31.60 -2.21
CA ILE A 20 0.05 30.92 -1.37
C ILE A 20 -0.36 29.45 -1.15
N CYS A 21 -1.56 29.20 -0.64
CA CYS A 21 -1.99 27.85 -0.26
C CYS A 21 -2.45 26.99 -1.44
N GLY A 22 -2.97 27.61 -2.50
CA GLY A 22 -3.51 26.92 -3.66
C GLY A 22 -2.52 26.72 -4.80
N PHE A 23 -1.44 27.52 -4.86
CA PHE A 23 -0.47 27.44 -5.95
C PHE A 23 0.96 27.28 -5.46
N ILE A 24 1.48 28.25 -4.69
CA ILE A 24 2.88 28.25 -4.27
C ILE A 24 3.19 27.03 -3.40
N PHE A 25 2.36 26.74 -2.40
CA PHE A 25 2.57 25.63 -1.49
C PHE A 25 2.52 24.26 -2.19
N PRO A 26 1.49 23.91 -2.99
CA PRO A 26 1.46 22.63 -3.70
C PRO A 26 2.63 22.45 -4.67
N VAL A 27 3.03 23.51 -5.40
CA VAL A 27 4.16 23.46 -6.33
C VAL A 27 5.47 23.17 -5.59
N VAL A 28 5.72 23.87 -4.47
CA VAL A 28 6.93 23.66 -3.67
C VAL A 28 6.94 22.25 -3.07
N VAL A 29 5.85 21.81 -2.44
CA VAL A 29 5.77 20.47 -1.84
C VAL A 29 5.94 19.38 -2.89
N THR A 30 5.33 19.55 -4.07
CA THR A 30 5.46 18.60 -5.19
C THR A 30 6.88 18.57 -5.74
N GLY A 31 7.50 19.74 -5.93
CA GLY A 31 8.88 19.84 -6.41
C GLY A 31 9.87 19.17 -5.47
N VAL A 32 9.74 19.39 -4.15
CA VAL A 32 10.56 18.72 -3.14
C VAL A 32 10.27 17.22 -3.12
N GLY A 33 9.00 16.81 -3.14
CA GLY A 33 8.61 15.40 -3.13
C GLY A 33 9.17 14.63 -4.33
N GLN A 34 9.02 15.18 -5.55
CA GLN A 34 9.55 14.55 -6.76
C GLN A 34 11.08 14.54 -6.81
N GLY A 35 11.74 15.54 -6.22
CA GLY A 35 13.20 15.66 -6.19
C GLY A 35 13.88 14.76 -5.15
N ALA A 36 13.31 14.66 -3.95
CA ALA A 36 13.92 13.92 -2.84
C ALA A 36 13.35 12.50 -2.64
N PHE A 37 12.06 12.29 -2.95
CA PHE A 37 11.30 11.07 -2.65
C PHE A 37 10.44 10.64 -3.84
N ASN A 38 11.07 10.52 -5.02
CA ASN A 38 10.36 10.27 -6.27
C ASN A 38 9.50 9.00 -6.22
N TYR A 39 10.00 7.92 -5.61
CA TYR A 39 9.28 6.65 -5.56
C TYR A 39 8.01 6.73 -4.70
N GLU A 40 8.10 7.37 -3.54
CA GLU A 40 7.00 7.55 -2.59
C GLU A 40 5.98 8.56 -3.13
N ALA A 41 6.46 9.66 -3.73
CA ALA A 41 5.63 10.71 -4.32
C ALA A 41 4.79 10.19 -5.51
N ASN A 42 5.27 9.15 -6.20
CA ASN A 42 4.54 8.48 -7.28
C ASN A 42 3.71 7.28 -6.79
N GLY A 43 3.52 7.13 -5.48
CA GLY A 43 2.57 6.19 -4.89
C GLY A 43 3.15 4.83 -4.48
N SER A 44 4.47 4.68 -4.36
CA SER A 44 5.13 3.46 -3.89
C SER A 44 4.64 2.20 -4.62
N LEU A 45 4.71 2.24 -5.95
CA LEU A 45 4.15 1.20 -6.81
C LEU A 45 4.91 -0.12 -6.67
N ALA A 46 4.15 -1.21 -6.64
CA ALA A 46 4.65 -2.58 -6.67
C ALA A 46 4.67 -3.08 -8.11
N THR A 47 5.78 -3.68 -8.53
CA THR A 47 5.97 -4.20 -9.88
C THR A 47 6.29 -5.69 -9.87
N LEU A 48 5.74 -6.39 -10.85
CA LEU A 48 5.96 -7.80 -11.10
C LEU A 48 6.15 -8.01 -12.60
N SER A 49 7.28 -8.58 -13.01
CA SER A 49 7.57 -8.87 -14.42
C SER A 49 7.40 -7.66 -15.36
N ASN A 50 7.87 -6.49 -14.92
CA ASN A 50 7.77 -5.21 -15.63
C ASN A 50 6.35 -4.63 -15.79
N THR A 51 5.36 -5.19 -15.10
CA THR A 51 4.00 -4.67 -15.02
C THR A 51 3.73 -4.15 -13.61
N THR A 52 3.09 -2.98 -13.51
CA THR A 52 2.62 -2.45 -12.23
C THR A 52 1.41 -3.26 -11.76
N VAL A 53 1.52 -3.83 -10.56
CA VAL A 53 0.52 -4.71 -9.95
C VAL A 53 -0.19 -4.06 -8.76
N GLY A 54 0.06 -2.76 -8.54
CA GLY A 54 -0.59 -1.93 -7.55
C GLY A 54 0.39 -1.12 -6.70
N SER A 55 0.03 -0.83 -5.46
CA SER A 55 0.82 -0.03 -4.51
C SER A 55 1.00 -0.76 -3.18
N TYR A 56 2.17 -0.63 -2.57
CA TYR A 56 2.41 -1.13 -1.22
C TYR A 56 1.58 -0.40 -0.14
N LEU A 57 1.01 0.76 -0.48
CA LEU A 57 0.20 1.59 0.43
C LEU A 57 -1.29 1.29 0.34
N VAL A 58 -1.73 0.45 -0.61
CA VAL A 58 -3.14 0.17 -0.87
C VAL A 58 -3.40 -1.33 -0.75
N GLY A 59 -4.27 -1.69 0.18
CA GLY A 59 -4.76 -3.05 0.32
C GLY A 59 -5.62 -3.45 -0.87
N GLN A 60 -5.30 -4.59 -1.48
CA GLN A 60 -6.05 -5.16 -2.59
C GLN A 60 -6.82 -6.38 -2.11
N SER A 61 -8.13 -6.41 -2.38
CA SER A 61 -8.93 -7.61 -2.15
C SER A 61 -8.43 -8.72 -3.07
N THR A 62 -8.15 -9.88 -2.50
CA THR A 62 -7.65 -11.03 -3.23
C THR A 62 -8.57 -12.19 -2.93
N ASP A 63 -9.34 -12.69 -3.89
CA ASP A 63 -10.29 -13.80 -3.66
C ASP A 63 -9.64 -15.19 -3.83
N SER A 64 -8.30 -15.27 -3.77
CA SER A 64 -7.56 -16.48 -4.09
C SER A 64 -7.29 -17.34 -2.86
N PRO A 65 -7.60 -18.65 -2.85
CA PRO A 65 -7.33 -19.51 -1.70
C PRO A 65 -5.85 -19.83 -1.46
N TYR A 66 -4.95 -19.28 -2.26
CA TYR A 66 -3.50 -19.50 -2.16
C TYR A 66 -2.69 -18.23 -1.92
N LEU A 67 -3.37 -17.09 -1.75
CA LEU A 67 -2.76 -15.80 -1.45
C LEU A 67 -3.27 -15.27 -0.10
N PHE A 68 -2.50 -14.36 0.47
CA PHE A 68 -2.87 -13.60 1.65
C PHE A 68 -3.95 -12.57 1.31
N HIS A 69 -4.92 -12.46 2.20
CA HIS A 69 -6.07 -11.56 2.11
C HIS A 69 -5.91 -10.45 3.12
N ILE A 70 -6.27 -9.24 2.70
CA ILE A 70 -6.43 -8.09 3.60
C ILE A 70 -7.70 -8.22 4.44
N ARG A 71 -7.83 -7.40 5.47
CA ARG A 71 -9.06 -7.35 6.28
C ARG A 71 -10.13 -6.54 5.57
N ALA A 72 -11.34 -7.08 5.49
CA ALA A 72 -12.48 -6.35 4.92
C ALA A 72 -12.92 -5.16 5.81
N ASP A 73 -12.73 -5.25 7.13
CA ASP A 73 -13.27 -4.29 8.11
C ASP A 73 -12.27 -3.24 8.60
N SER A 74 -11.35 -2.76 7.75
CA SER A 74 -10.50 -1.63 8.14
C SER A 74 -11.25 -0.31 8.06
N ALA A 75 -10.92 0.65 8.94
CA ALA A 75 -11.53 1.98 8.95
C ALA A 75 -11.35 2.74 7.62
N SER A 76 -10.26 2.47 6.89
CA SER A 76 -10.02 3.02 5.56
C SER A 76 -10.63 2.18 4.42
N GLY A 77 -10.97 0.91 4.68
CA GLY A 77 -11.38 -0.06 3.66
C GLY A 77 -10.28 -0.49 2.69
N ILE A 78 -9.06 0.01 2.83
CA ILE A 78 -7.93 -0.22 1.90
C ILE A 78 -6.60 -0.46 2.63
N ASP A 79 -6.66 -1.00 3.84
CA ASP A 79 -5.46 -1.26 4.65
C ASP A 79 -4.65 -2.44 4.06
N PRO A 80 -3.39 -2.22 3.65
CA PRO A 80 -2.55 -3.28 3.10
C PRO A 80 -1.96 -4.19 4.19
N ASP A 81 -2.00 -3.77 5.45
CA ASP A 81 -1.30 -4.43 6.54
C ASP A 81 -2.24 -5.37 7.32
N ILE A 82 -1.72 -6.54 7.68
CA ILE A 82 -2.37 -7.52 8.53
C ILE A 82 -1.49 -7.83 9.73
N THR A 83 -2.10 -8.22 10.85
CA THR A 83 -1.32 -8.63 12.02
C THR A 83 -0.51 -9.89 11.72
N VAL A 84 0.63 -10.04 12.37
CA VAL A 84 1.47 -11.26 12.25
C VAL A 84 0.65 -12.53 12.55
N ALA A 85 -0.20 -12.49 13.57
CA ALA A 85 -1.09 -13.60 13.92
C ALA A 85 -2.06 -13.96 12.78
N ASN A 86 -2.66 -12.96 12.13
CA ASN A 86 -3.53 -13.19 10.97
C ASN A 86 -2.74 -13.79 9.79
N ALA A 87 -1.54 -13.26 9.52
CA ALA A 87 -0.66 -13.81 8.49
C ALA A 87 -0.31 -15.27 8.77
N SER A 88 0.04 -15.64 10.01
CA SER A 88 0.33 -17.02 10.38
C SER A 88 -0.89 -17.95 10.19
N MET A 89 -2.09 -17.49 10.55
CA MET A 89 -3.33 -18.26 10.33
C MET A 89 -3.58 -18.52 8.84
N GLN A 90 -3.42 -17.50 8.01
CA GLN A 90 -3.59 -17.64 6.56
C GLN A 90 -2.49 -18.49 5.93
N ALA A 91 -1.26 -18.42 6.44
CA ALA A 91 -0.16 -19.26 5.98
C ALA A 91 -0.46 -20.76 6.16
N HIS A 92 -1.12 -21.17 7.25
CA HIS A 92 -1.58 -22.56 7.40
C HIS A 92 -2.56 -22.98 6.31
N ARG A 93 -3.54 -22.13 5.98
CA ARG A 93 -4.46 -22.37 4.86
C ARG A 93 -3.70 -22.51 3.54
N ILE A 94 -2.83 -21.55 3.21
CA ILE A 94 -2.07 -21.54 1.96
C ILE A 94 -1.13 -22.76 1.89
N HIS A 95 -0.49 -23.13 2.99
CA HIS A 95 0.34 -24.34 3.10
C HIS A 95 -0.45 -25.59 2.70
N ASN A 96 -1.65 -25.79 3.25
CA ASN A 96 -2.48 -26.95 2.96
C ASN A 96 -2.92 -26.99 1.49
N GLU A 97 -3.18 -25.83 0.90
CA GLU A 97 -3.65 -25.71 -0.48
C GLU A 97 -2.52 -25.80 -1.53
N THR A 98 -1.31 -25.37 -1.19
CA THR A 98 -0.19 -25.26 -2.15
C THR A 98 0.94 -26.27 -1.92
N GLY A 99 1.01 -26.87 -0.74
CA GLY A 99 2.14 -27.71 -0.30
C GLY A 99 3.42 -26.93 0.06
N ILE A 100 3.41 -25.58 0.02
CA ILE A 100 4.56 -24.75 0.38
C ILE A 100 4.86 -24.89 1.86
N SER A 101 6.10 -25.23 2.23
CA SER A 101 6.51 -25.46 3.63
C SER A 101 6.17 -24.30 4.58
N MET A 102 5.64 -24.63 5.77
CA MET A 102 5.40 -23.64 6.83
C MET A 102 6.68 -22.91 7.29
N ALA A 103 7.85 -23.55 7.13
CA ALA A 103 9.12 -22.90 7.44
C ALA A 103 9.44 -21.72 6.51
N TYR A 104 8.99 -21.79 5.24
CA TYR A 104 9.08 -20.66 4.32
C TYR A 104 8.21 -19.50 4.79
N PHE A 105 6.94 -19.77 5.13
CA PHE A 105 6.01 -18.75 5.61
C PHE A 105 6.48 -18.07 6.89
N ASN A 106 6.88 -18.85 7.89
CA ASN A 106 7.37 -18.30 9.16
C ASN A 106 8.60 -17.40 8.94
N ARG A 107 9.51 -17.79 8.04
CA ARG A 107 10.66 -16.98 7.68
C ARG A 107 10.26 -15.67 7.03
N GLN A 108 9.38 -15.71 6.03
CA GLN A 108 8.97 -14.50 5.30
C GLN A 108 8.18 -13.54 6.19
N ILE A 109 7.22 -14.05 6.96
CA ILE A 109 6.45 -13.24 7.90
C ILE A 109 7.39 -12.55 8.89
N ASN A 110 8.34 -13.27 9.48
CA ASN A 110 9.29 -12.68 10.43
C ASN A 110 10.20 -11.63 9.78
N ASN A 111 10.67 -11.87 8.55
CA ASN A 111 11.53 -10.93 7.83
C ASN A 111 10.81 -9.63 7.45
N ASP A 112 9.54 -9.74 7.07
CA ASP A 112 8.72 -8.62 6.61
C ASP A 112 7.95 -7.93 7.76
N THR A 113 8.06 -8.44 8.99
CA THR A 113 7.37 -7.88 10.16
C THR A 113 7.94 -6.50 10.49
N LYS A 114 7.04 -5.52 10.52
CA LYS A 114 7.31 -4.18 11.00
C LYS A 114 6.65 -4.00 12.36
N PHE A 115 7.28 -3.16 13.18
CA PHE A 115 6.73 -2.74 14.45
C PHE A 115 6.51 -1.25 14.39
N THR A 116 5.33 -0.82 14.83
CA THR A 116 5.18 0.55 15.30
C THR A 116 6.14 0.72 16.49
N MET A 117 6.68 1.93 16.65
CA MET A 117 7.69 2.30 17.66
C MET A 117 7.60 1.48 18.95
N PHE A 118 8.73 1.09 19.55
CA PHE A 118 8.90 0.05 20.60
C PHE A 118 7.77 -0.16 21.64
N PHE A 119 6.98 0.86 22.00
CA PHE A 119 5.89 0.78 22.98
C PHE A 119 4.47 0.71 22.40
N PHE A 120 4.30 0.90 21.09
CA PHE A 120 3.00 1.05 20.46
C PHE A 120 2.71 -0.11 19.51
N GLY A 121 1.60 -0.80 19.75
CA GLY A 121 1.00 -1.72 18.80
C GLY A 121 1.66 -3.09 18.68
N THR A 122 0.99 -3.97 17.94
CA THR A 122 1.49 -5.31 17.58
C THR A 122 2.26 -5.27 16.28
N GLY A 123 3.18 -6.22 16.08
CA GLY A 123 3.84 -6.40 14.79
C GLY A 123 2.83 -6.65 13.67
N TYR A 124 3.11 -6.09 12.49
CA TYR A 124 2.27 -6.19 11.30
C TYR A 124 3.10 -6.47 10.06
N VAL A 125 2.45 -7.00 9.04
CA VAL A 125 3.05 -7.38 7.76
C VAL A 125 2.14 -6.97 6.61
N ASN A 126 2.75 -6.58 5.50
CA ASN A 126 2.04 -6.15 4.32
C ASN A 126 1.61 -7.35 3.47
N ALA A 127 0.31 -7.51 3.22
CA ALA A 127 -0.22 -8.68 2.53
C ALA A 127 0.25 -8.76 1.05
N LEU A 128 0.34 -7.63 0.36
CA LEU A 128 0.82 -7.56 -1.02
C LEU A 128 2.29 -7.99 -1.10
N THR A 129 3.11 -7.58 -0.14
CA THR A 129 4.53 -7.96 -0.06
C THR A 129 4.68 -9.48 0.05
N LEU A 130 3.95 -10.11 0.97
CA LEU A 130 3.96 -11.56 1.13
C LEU A 130 3.48 -12.30 -0.14
N ASN A 131 2.44 -11.77 -0.80
CA ASN A 131 1.93 -12.32 -2.06
C ASN A 131 2.98 -12.23 -3.18
N LEU A 132 3.70 -11.11 -3.29
CA LEU A 132 4.76 -10.96 -4.29
C LEU A 132 5.95 -11.90 -4.00
N HIS A 133 6.30 -12.14 -2.74
CA HIS A 133 7.31 -13.14 -2.37
C HIS A 133 6.89 -14.54 -2.81
N LEU A 134 5.65 -14.93 -2.55
CA LEU A 134 5.10 -16.21 -3.01
C LEU A 134 5.16 -16.35 -4.52
N ILE A 135 4.63 -15.36 -5.24
CA ILE A 135 4.54 -15.41 -6.70
C ILE A 135 5.95 -15.47 -7.31
N ARG A 136 6.90 -14.64 -6.84
CA ARG A 136 8.28 -14.64 -7.36
C ARG A 136 9.01 -15.96 -7.10
N HIS A 137 8.84 -16.56 -5.91
CA HIS A 137 9.58 -17.77 -5.54
C HIS A 137 8.99 -19.04 -6.16
N TYR A 138 7.66 -19.13 -6.31
CA TYR A 138 6.96 -20.35 -6.74
C TYR A 138 6.32 -20.24 -8.14
N HIS A 139 6.72 -19.25 -8.96
CA HIS A 139 6.10 -18.97 -10.27
C HIS A 139 6.01 -20.16 -11.25
N LYS A 140 6.89 -21.17 -11.14
CA LYS A 140 6.90 -22.38 -11.99
C LYS A 140 6.08 -23.55 -11.44
N SER A 141 6.02 -23.69 -10.11
CA SER A 141 5.22 -24.72 -9.44
C SER A 141 3.74 -24.37 -9.41
N ILE A 142 3.43 -23.09 -9.55
CA ILE A 142 2.08 -22.49 -9.63
C ILE A 142 1.58 -22.54 -11.09
N SER A 143 1.87 -23.63 -11.83
CA SER A 143 1.47 -23.81 -13.24
C SER A 143 -0.05 -23.96 -13.43
N GLN A 144 -0.79 -24.30 -12.37
CA GLN A 144 -2.26 -24.31 -12.36
C GLN A 144 -2.91 -22.90 -12.25
N TYR A 145 -2.12 -21.82 -12.13
CA TYR A 145 -2.62 -20.47 -11.79
C TYR A 145 -2.16 -19.35 -12.72
N GLY A 146 -2.24 -19.56 -14.03
CA GLY A 146 -2.37 -18.42 -14.97
C GLY A 146 -3.50 -17.44 -14.59
N ARG A 147 -4.46 -17.89 -13.75
CA ARG A 147 -5.52 -17.06 -13.14
C ARG A 147 -5.06 -16.12 -12.02
N MET A 148 -4.00 -16.43 -11.25
CA MET A 148 -3.49 -15.51 -10.21
C MET A 148 -2.85 -14.26 -10.83
N TYR A 149 -2.02 -14.46 -11.85
CA TYR A 149 -1.45 -13.35 -12.62
C TYR A 149 -2.56 -12.51 -13.28
N ARG A 150 -3.63 -13.15 -13.79
CA ARG A 150 -4.74 -12.44 -14.44
C ARG A 150 -5.55 -11.57 -13.49
N ASN A 151 -5.74 -11.98 -12.23
CA ASN A 151 -6.56 -11.23 -11.27
C ASN A 151 -5.82 -10.04 -10.65
N VAL A 152 -4.49 -10.06 -10.61
CA VAL A 152 -3.66 -8.95 -10.13
C VAL A 152 -3.55 -7.82 -11.18
N THR A 153 -3.74 -8.14 -12.47
CA THR A 153 -3.67 -7.16 -13.58
C THR A 153 -5.02 -6.74 -14.16
N ALA A 154 -6.15 -7.23 -13.61
CA ALA A 154 -7.49 -7.03 -14.18
C ALA A 154 -8.31 -5.92 -13.48
N SER A 155 -7.69 -5.13 -12.59
CA SER A 155 -8.29 -3.94 -11.96
C SER A 155 -7.77 -2.66 -12.58
#